data_AF-A0A645GSX2-F1
#
_entry.id   AF-A0A645GSX2-F1
#
_cell.length_a   1.000
_cell.length_b   1.000
_cell.length_c   1.000
_cell.angle_alpha   90.00
_cell.angle_beta   90.00
_cell.angle_gamma   90.00
#
_symmetry.space_group_name_H-M   'P 1'
#
loop_
_entity.id
_entity.type
_entity.pdbx_description
1 polymer ?
#
loop_
_entity_poly.entity_id
_entity_poly.type
_entity_poly.pdbx_seq_one_letter_code
_entity_poly.pdbx_strand_id
1 'polypeptide(L)'
;MASDINRDPQGYVLAYPHAYRVGQAIAKDGNDIYLRAKNAAMECIKLVEEGAKGKLALSRFETTALANARTAFEGLTDDKDKFMSDCLDKYKQEVKVFKPENYGL
;
A
#
# COMPACT_ATOMS: atom_id res chain seq x y z
N MET A 1 -14.43 -2.44 -18.94
CA MET A 1 -13.32 -1.73 -18.28
C MET A 1 -13.63 -0.26 -17.96
N ALA A 2 -14.46 0.45 -18.74
CA ALA A 2 -14.76 1.87 -18.51
C ALA A 2 -15.85 2.18 -17.45
N SER A 3 -16.72 1.22 -17.10
CA SER A 3 -17.87 1.49 -16.21
C SER A 3 -17.47 1.86 -14.78
N ASP A 4 -16.52 1.13 -14.19
CA ASP A 4 -16.21 1.26 -12.76
C ASP A 4 -14.88 1.96 -12.46
N ILE A 5 -14.09 2.33 -13.48
CA ILE A 5 -12.75 2.90 -13.27
C ILE A 5 -12.77 4.15 -12.40
N ASN A 6 -13.78 5.01 -12.53
CA ASN A 6 -13.92 6.24 -11.75
C ASN A 6 -15.00 6.14 -10.65
N ARG A 7 -15.52 4.93 -10.39
CA ARG A 7 -16.61 4.73 -9.43
C ARG A 7 -16.13 4.86 -8.00
N ASP A 8 -14.94 4.35 -7.73
CA ASP A 8 -14.29 4.35 -6.42
C ASP A 8 -12.77 4.12 -6.59
N PRO A 9 -11.93 4.47 -5.59
CA PRO A 9 -10.49 4.30 -5.69
C PRO A 9 -10.03 2.84 -5.82
N GLN A 10 -10.79 1.86 -5.32
CA GLN A 10 -10.47 0.44 -5.42
C GLN A 10 -10.66 -0.03 -6.87
N GLY A 11 -11.79 0.35 -7.50
CA GLY A 11 -12.05 0.12 -8.92
C GLY A 11 -11.01 0.79 -9.82
N TYR A 12 -10.56 1.99 -9.44
CA TYR A 12 -9.48 2.71 -10.14
C TYR A 12 -8.17 1.91 -10.13
N VAL A 13 -7.68 1.50 -8.96
CA VAL A 13 -6.42 0.75 -8.85
C VAL A 13 -6.47 -0.61 -9.57
N LEU A 14 -7.62 -1.28 -9.54
CA LEU A 14 -7.80 -2.60 -10.17
C LEU A 14 -8.02 -2.56 -11.68
N ALA A 15 -8.25 -1.39 -12.27
CA ALA A 15 -8.32 -1.30 -13.72
C ALA A 15 -6.98 -1.73 -14.34
N TYR A 16 -7.05 -2.58 -15.37
CA TYR A 16 -5.87 -3.23 -15.97
C TYR A 16 -4.63 -2.33 -16.19
N PRO A 17 -4.74 -1.11 -16.77
CA PRO A 17 -3.55 -0.27 -16.94
C PRO A 17 -2.92 0.16 -15.61
N HIS A 18 -3.72 0.32 -14.56
CA HIS A 18 -3.28 0.68 -13.22
C HIS A 18 -2.73 -0.55 -12.48
N ALA A 19 -3.42 -1.68 -12.56
CA ALA A 19 -2.96 -2.96 -12.01
C ALA A 19 -1.61 -3.41 -12.61
N TYR A 20 -1.40 -3.19 -13.90
CA TYR A 20 -0.11 -3.47 -14.54
C TYR A 20 1.03 -2.62 -13.97
N ARG A 21 0.79 -1.32 -13.74
CA ARG A 21 1.77 -0.42 -13.10
C ARG A 21 2.14 -0.89 -11.69
N VAL A 22 1.15 -1.33 -10.90
CA VAL A 22 1.41 -1.93 -9.57
C VAL A 22 2.26 -3.19 -9.72
N GLY A 23 1.96 -4.05 -10.69
CA GLY A 23 2.77 -5.24 -11.01
C GLY A 23 4.23 -4.90 -11.35
N GLN A 24 4.47 -3.82 -12.10
CA GLN A 24 5.82 -3.34 -12.40
C GLN A 24 6.54 -2.83 -11.15
N ALA A 25 5.84 -2.13 -10.25
CA ALA A 25 6.39 -1.67 -8.98
C ALA A 25 6.79 -2.85 -8.06
N ILE A 26 6.02 -3.94 -8.06
CA ILE A 26 6.36 -5.18 -7.36
C ILE A 26 7.58 -5.85 -7.99
N ALA A 27 7.60 -5.99 -9.31
CA ALA A 27 8.66 -6.71 -10.03
C ALA A 27 10.04 -6.06 -9.86
N LYS A 28 10.10 -4.73 -9.64
CA LYS A 28 11.34 -3.97 -9.41
C LYS A 28 12.19 -4.53 -8.26
N ASP A 29 11.55 -4.95 -7.17
CA ASP A 29 12.20 -5.48 -5.97
C ASP A 29 11.71 -6.91 -5.66
N GLY A 30 11.49 -7.72 -6.70
CA GLY A 30 10.74 -8.99 -6.61
C GLY A 30 11.27 -10.03 -5.60
N ASN A 31 12.56 -9.96 -5.26
CA ASN A 31 13.23 -10.84 -4.29
C ASN A 31 13.06 -10.40 -2.83
N ASP A 32 12.69 -9.14 -2.60
CA ASP A 32 12.43 -8.61 -1.26
C ASP A 32 10.92 -8.48 -1.04
N ILE A 33 10.37 -9.37 -0.22
CA ILE A 33 8.94 -9.45 0.04
C ILE A 33 8.36 -8.19 0.70
N TYR A 34 9.18 -7.46 1.44
CA TYR A 34 8.77 -6.24 2.12
C TYR A 34 8.85 -5.06 1.17
N LEU A 35 10.01 -4.85 0.52
CA LEU A 35 10.20 -3.71 -0.39
C LEU A 35 9.25 -3.79 -1.57
N ARG A 36 9.01 -4.97 -2.15
CA ARG A 36 8.03 -5.11 -3.24
C ARG A 36 6.61 -4.75 -2.82
N ALA A 37 6.24 -5.06 -1.57
CA ALA A 37 4.92 -4.73 -1.03
C ALA A 37 4.81 -3.23 -0.72
N LYS A 38 5.86 -2.64 -0.15
CA LYS A 38 5.95 -1.19 0.09
C LYS A 38 5.85 -0.41 -1.23
N ASN A 39 6.58 -0.84 -2.26
CA ASN A 39 6.52 -0.25 -3.60
C ASN A 39 5.12 -0.33 -4.20
N ALA A 40 4.45 -1.48 -4.06
CA ALA A 40 3.07 -1.64 -4.52
C ALA A 40 2.13 -0.65 -3.84
N ALA A 41 2.23 -0.52 -2.51
CA ALA A 41 1.42 0.42 -1.74
C ALA A 41 1.66 1.87 -2.16
N MET A 42 2.92 2.27 -2.35
CA MET A 42 3.28 3.61 -2.81
C MET A 42 2.78 3.89 -4.24
N GLU A 43 2.86 2.91 -5.15
CA GLU A 43 2.34 3.07 -6.52
C GLU A 43 0.80 3.15 -6.51
N CYS A 44 0.11 2.39 -5.67
CA CYS A 44 -1.34 2.52 -5.47
C CYS A 44 -1.73 3.92 -5.01
N ILE A 45 -1.03 4.47 -4.01
CA ILE A 45 -1.26 5.84 -3.52
C ILE A 45 -1.09 6.85 -4.64
N LYS A 46 0.02 6.76 -5.38
CA LYS A 46 0.32 7.64 -6.51
C LYS A 46 -0.75 7.56 -7.60
N LEU A 47 -1.21 6.36 -7.94
CA LEU A 47 -2.27 6.15 -8.93
C LEU A 47 -3.58 6.84 -8.51
N VAL A 48 -3.98 6.70 -7.25
CA VAL A 48 -5.19 7.35 -6.73
C VAL A 48 -5.02 8.88 -6.69
N GLU A 49 -3.85 9.40 -6.32
CA GLU A 49 -3.56 10.85 -6.39
C GLU A 49 -3.62 11.38 -7.83
N GLU A 50 -3.07 10.64 -8.81
CA GLU A 50 -3.17 10.96 -10.23
C GLU A 50 -4.63 10.95 -10.70
N GLY A 51 -5.40 9.93 -10.30
CA GLY A 51 -6.82 9.81 -10.61
C GLY A 51 -7.65 10.95 -10.04
N ALA A 52 -7.36 11.35 -8.79
CA ALA A 52 -8.05 12.42 -8.08
C ALA A 52 -7.83 13.82 -8.70
N LYS A 53 -6.70 14.01 -9.40
CA LYS A 53 -6.47 15.22 -10.23
C LYS A 53 -7.27 15.20 -11.54
N GLY A 54 -7.79 14.03 -11.92
CA GLY A 54 -8.55 13.79 -13.13
C GLY A 54 -10.05 13.61 -12.85
N LYS A 55 -10.56 12.42 -13.15
CA LYS A 55 -12.00 12.10 -13.12
C LYS A 55 -12.43 11.30 -11.89
N LEU A 56 -11.49 10.81 -11.07
CA LEU A 56 -11.82 10.08 -9.86
C LEU A 56 -12.23 11.10 -8.78
N ALA A 57 -13.49 11.05 -8.36
CA ALA A 57 -13.96 11.91 -7.28
C ALA A 57 -13.65 11.27 -5.93
N LEU A 58 -12.88 11.97 -5.10
CA LEU A 58 -12.65 11.60 -3.70
C LEU A 58 -13.32 12.63 -2.80
N SER A 59 -13.93 12.16 -1.71
CA SER A 59 -14.35 13.03 -0.63
C SER A 59 -13.14 13.67 0.06
N ARG A 60 -13.40 14.74 0.83
CA ARG A 60 -12.36 15.36 1.67
C ARG A 60 -11.77 14.36 2.67
N PHE A 61 -12.61 13.48 3.22
CA PHE A 61 -12.17 12.45 4.15
C PHE A 61 -11.22 11.45 3.48
N GLU A 62 -11.57 10.95 2.29
CA GLU A 62 -10.72 10.01 1.53
C GLU A 62 -9.40 10.66 1.11
N THR A 63 -9.43 11.93 0.68
CA THR A 63 -8.21 12.68 0.34
C THR A 63 -7.28 12.80 1.55
N THR A 64 -7.81 13.14 2.73
CA THR A 64 -7.02 13.22 3.96
C THR A 64 -6.48 11.84 4.39
N ALA A 65 -7.30 10.79 4.30
CA ALA A 65 -6.86 9.43 4.61
C ALA A 65 -5.73 8.97 3.68
N LEU A 66 -5.82 9.28 2.38
CA LEU A 66 -4.79 8.97 1.39
C LEU A 66 -3.47 9.70 1.70
N ALA A 67 -3.54 10.99 2.05
CA ALA A 67 -2.36 11.77 2.43
C ALA A 67 -1.69 11.22 3.70
N ASN A 68 -2.48 10.85 4.71
CA ASN A 68 -1.96 10.24 5.94
C ASN A 68 -1.30 8.88 5.66
N ALA A 69 -1.91 8.06 4.80
CA ALA A 69 -1.33 6.79 4.39
C ALA A 69 0.01 7.01 3.66
N ARG A 70 0.07 7.98 2.74
CA ARG A 70 1.31 8.36 2.06
C ARG A 70 2.41 8.70 3.04
N THR A 71 2.16 9.61 3.98
CA THR A 71 3.15 9.99 5.00
C THR A 71 3.57 8.79 5.85
N ALA A 72 2.65 7.89 6.20
CA ALA A 72 2.98 6.68 6.95
C ALA A 72 3.91 5.75 6.15
N PHE A 73 3.62 5.50 4.87
CA PHE A 73 4.44 4.62 4.02
C PHE A 73 5.80 5.25 3.66
N GLU A 74 5.86 6.55 3.43
CA GLU A 74 7.12 7.29 3.22
C GLU A 74 7.99 7.28 4.49
N GLY A 75 7.38 7.29 5.67
CA GLY A 75 8.06 7.21 6.97
C GLY A 75 8.55 5.80 7.34
N LEU A 76 8.16 4.75 6.61
CA LEU A 76 8.68 3.41 6.84
C LEU A 76 10.14 3.30 6.42
N THR A 77 10.92 2.51 7.16
CA THR A 77 12.30 2.18 6.78
C THR A 77 12.35 1.35 5.48
N ASP A 78 13.44 1.41 4.73
CA ASP A 78 13.71 0.49 3.61
C ASP A 78 14.40 -0.81 4.08
N ASP A 79 14.87 -0.85 5.33
CA ASP A 79 15.46 -2.04 5.93
C ASP A 79 14.35 -3.00 6.38
N LYS A 80 14.23 -4.12 5.65
CA LYS A 80 13.25 -5.18 5.95
C LYS A 80 13.42 -5.72 7.38
N ASP A 81 14.64 -5.97 7.82
CA ASP A 81 14.86 -6.64 9.11
C ASP A 81 14.48 -5.71 10.27
N LYS A 82 14.80 -4.42 10.12
CA LYS A 82 14.33 -3.39 11.06
C LYS A 82 12.80 -3.29 11.09
N PHE A 83 12.16 -3.22 9.92
CA PHE A 83 10.69 -3.18 9.85
C PHE A 83 10.05 -4.40 10.53
N MET A 84 10.58 -5.59 10.29
CA MET A 84 10.08 -6.83 10.87
C MET A 84 10.26 -6.86 12.38
N SER A 85 11.42 -6.44 12.91
CA SER A 85 11.67 -6.36 14.34
C SER A 85 10.71 -5.37 15.03
N ASP A 86 10.59 -4.16 14.48
CA ASP A 86 9.73 -3.11 15.04
C ASP A 86 8.25 -3.55 15.06
N CYS A 87 7.79 -4.20 13.98
CA CYS A 87 6.43 -4.74 13.90
C CYS A 87 6.20 -5.91 14.87
N LEU A 88 7.18 -6.81 14.98
CA LEU A 88 7.09 -7.96 15.87
C LEU A 88 6.91 -7.51 17.33
N ASP A 89 7.73 -6.55 17.77
CA ASP A 89 7.65 -6.02 19.14
C ASP A 89 6.34 -5.27 19.38
N LYS A 90 5.93 -4.43 18.42
CA LYS A 90 4.67 -3.69 18.51
C LYS A 90 3.46 -4.62 18.61
N TYR A 91 3.32 -5.58 17.69
CA TYR A 91 2.12 -6.42 17.64
C TYR A 91 2.11 -7.49 18.73
N LYS A 92 3.26 -7.91 19.28
CA LYS A 92 3.30 -8.70 20.51
C LYS A 92 2.67 -7.96 21.70
N GLN A 93 2.87 -6.65 21.78
CA GLN A 93 2.32 -5.82 22.85
C GLN A 93 0.85 -5.46 22.61
N GLU A 94 0.49 -5.10 21.38
CA GLU A 94 -0.85 -4.59 21.05
C GLU A 94 -1.88 -5.72 20.80
N VAL A 95 -1.45 -6.87 20.28
CA VAL A 95 -2.35 -7.96 19.85
C VAL A 95 -2.12 -9.20 20.71
N LYS A 96 -2.92 -9.37 21.75
CA LYS A 96 -2.79 -10.47 22.74
C LYS A 96 -2.80 -11.89 22.14
N VAL A 97 -3.41 -12.06 20.98
CA VAL A 97 -3.54 -13.35 20.29
C VAL A 97 -2.51 -13.54 19.18
N PHE A 98 -1.62 -12.56 18.97
CA PHE A 98 -0.55 -12.68 17.98
C PHE A 98 0.52 -13.64 18.46
N LYS A 99 0.76 -14.69 17.66
CA LYS A 99 1.73 -15.74 17.93
C LYS A 99 2.78 -15.76 16.81
N PRO A 100 4.00 -15.25 17.06
CA PRO A 100 5.10 -15.26 16.09
C PRO A 100 5.42 -16.64 15.50
N GLU A 101 5.26 -17.68 16.32
CA GLU A 101 5.46 -19.09 15.94
C GLU A 101 4.63 -19.53 14.72
N ASN A 102 3.46 -18.91 14.47
CA ASN A 102 2.63 -19.19 13.29
C ASN A 102 3.30 -18.79 11.97
N TYR A 103 4.30 -17.91 12.04
CA TYR A 103 5.03 -17.36 10.89
C TYR A 103 6.48 -17.85 10.84
N GLY A 104 6.88 -18.76 11.74
CA GLY A 104 8.26 -19.22 11.90
C GLY A 104 9.20 -18.16 12.47
N LEU A 105 8.66 -17.20 13.23
CA LEU A 105 9.36 -16.07 13.87
C LEU A 105 9.49 -16.24 15.38
#